data_AF-A0A3B8JR14-F1
#
_entry.id   AF-A0A3B8JR14-F1
#
_cell.length_a   1.000
_cell.length_b   1.000
_cell.length_c   1.000
_cell.angle_alpha   90.00
_cell.angle_beta   90.00
_cell.angle_gamma   90.00
#
_symmetry.space_group_name_H-M   'P 1'
#
loop_
_entity.id
_entity.type
_entity.pdbx_description
1 polymer ?
#
loop_
_entity_poly.entity_id
_entity_poly.type
_entity_poly.pdbx_seq_one_letter_code
_entity_poly.pdbx_strand_id
1 'polypeptide(L)' 'MKDFRELKEWEKAHNLTVAVYQATKEFPEEELLGLTQQVRLASANIPIKIAQGCDRQEKEEQVSFLQLARDSAIELEY' A
#
# COMPACT_ATOMS: atom_id res chain seq x y z
N MET A 1 4.66 -15.03 15.18
CA MET A 1 4.32 -13.78 14.47
C MET A 1 2.84 -13.52 14.63
N LYS A 2 2.43 -12.27 14.78
CA LYS A 2 1.03 -11.89 14.61
C LYS A 2 0.69 -11.99 13.12
N ASP A 3 -0.47 -12.53 12.78
CA ASP A 3 -0.95 -12.47 11.40
C ASP A 3 -1.24 -11.02 11.05
N PHE A 4 -0.57 -10.46 10.03
CA PHE A 4 -0.79 -9.09 9.60
C PHE A 4 -2.24 -8.85 9.18
N ARG A 5 -2.99 -9.90 8.82
CA ARG A 5 -4.41 -9.84 8.48
C ARG A 5 -5.30 -9.48 9.66
N GLU A 6 -4.81 -9.57 10.90
CA GLU A 6 -5.50 -9.11 12.10
C GLU A 6 -5.32 -7.60 12.35
N LEU A 7 -4.42 -6.95 11.61
CA LEU A 7 -4.18 -5.50 11.74
C LEU A 7 -5.25 -4.72 10.97
N LYS A 8 -5.97 -3.85 11.68
CA LYS A 8 -7.00 -2.98 11.09
C LYS A 8 -6.39 -2.02 10.07
N GLU A 9 -5.15 -1.59 10.30
CA GLU A 9 -4.40 -0.72 9.41
C GLU A 9 -4.09 -1.43 8.08
N TRP A 10 -3.74 -2.72 8.13
CA TRP A 10 -3.54 -3.53 6.94
C TRP A 10 -4.83 -3.73 6.17
N GLU A 11 -5.94 -4.06 6.86
CA GLU A 11 -7.24 -4.26 6.21
C GLU A 11 -7.71 -2.98 5.49
N LYS A 12 -7.57 -1.81 6.13
CA LYS A 12 -7.88 -0.52 5.50
C LYS A 12 -7.02 -0.27 4.27
N ALA A 13 -5.71 -0.51 4.37
CA ALA A 13 -4.78 -0.32 3.26
C ALA A 13 -5.08 -1.28 2.10
N HIS A 14 -5.43 -2.54 2.39
CA HIS A 14 -5.83 -3.51 1.39
C HIS A 14 -7.12 -3.08 0.67
N ASN A 15 -8.14 -2.65 1.41
CA ASN A 15 -9.39 -2.15 0.84
C ASN A 15 -9.18 -0.89 -0.02
N LEU A 16 -8.25 -0.01 0.39
CA LEU A 16 -7.81 1.12 -0.44
C LEU A 16 -7.19 0.65 -1.75
N THR A 17 -6.27 -0.32 -1.73
CA THR A 17 -5.69 -0.89 -2.97
C THR A 17 -6.79 -1.43 -3.88
N VAL A 18 -7.75 -2.20 -3.35
CA VAL A 18 -8.88 -2.71 -4.14
C VAL A 18 -9.68 -1.56 -4.76
N ALA A 19 -9.99 -0.52 -3.99
CA ALA A 19 -10.72 0.65 -4.48
C ALA A 19 -9.96 1.39 -5.61
N VAL A 20 -8.65 1.59 -5.46
CA VAL A 20 -7.80 2.20 -6.49
C VAL A 20 -7.79 1.36 -7.78
N TYR A 21 -7.70 0.04 -7.65
CA TYR A 21 -7.79 -0.85 -8.82
C TYR A 21 -9.14 -0.78 -9.53
N GLN A 22 -10.25 -0.57 -8.80
CA GLN A 22 -11.57 -0.37 -9.42
C GLN A 22 -11.66 1.00 -10.08
N ALA A 23 -11.25 2.07 -9.40
CA ALA A 23 -11.34 3.44 -9.91
C ALA A 23 -10.50 3.65 -11.18
N THR A 24 -9.32 3.03 -11.24
CA THR A 24 -8.41 3.13 -12.39
C THR A 24 -8.82 2.27 -13.60
N LYS A 25 -9.93 1.52 -13.54
CA LYS A 25 -10.45 0.81 -14.72
C LYS A 25 -11.03 1.75 -15.78
N GLU A 26 -11.43 2.94 -15.37
CA GLU A 26 -12.03 3.95 -16.24
C GLU A 26 -10.98 4.91 -16.83
N PHE A 27 -9.70 4.71 -16.51
CA PHE A 27 -8.63 5.53 -17.06
C PHE A 27 -8.40 5.20 -18.56
N PRO A 28 -7.95 6.17 -19.36
CA PRO A 28 -7.60 5.93 -20.77
C PRO A 28 -6.51 4.87 -20.92
N GLU A 29 -6.51 4.14 -22.04
CA GLU A 29 -5.56 3.05 -22.28
C GLU A 29 -4.11 3.57 -22.40
N GLU A 30 -3.92 4.80 -22.90
CA GLU A 30 -2.64 5.47 -22.96
C GLU A 30 -2.01 5.73 -21.58
N GLU A 31 -2.82 5.79 -20.51
CA GLU A 31 -2.36 5.98 -19.13
C GLU A 31 -1.99 4.67 -18.43
N LEU A 32 -2.08 3.52 -19.12
CA LEU A 32 -1.83 2.21 -18.51
C LEU A 32 -0.42 2.10 -17.90
N LEU A 33 0.58 2.65 -18.60
CA LEU A 33 1.98 2.73 -18.13
C LEU A 33 2.31 4.09 -17.47
N GLY A 34 1.35 5.02 -17.47
CA GLY A 34 1.45 6.33 -16.83
C GLY A 34 0.80 6.32 -15.45
N LEU A 35 -0.24 7.14 -15.29
CA LEU A 35 -0.92 7.34 -14.01
C LEU A 35 -1.48 6.04 -13.43
N THR A 36 -2.04 5.16 -14.28
CA THR A 36 -2.64 3.89 -13.82
C THR A 36 -1.61 3.03 -13.09
N GLN A 37 -0.40 2.91 -13.65
CA GLN A 37 0.67 2.12 -13.04
C GLN A 37 1.14 2.76 -11.73
N GLN A 38 1.37 4.07 -11.73
CA GLN A 38 1.88 4.79 -10.57
C GLN A 38 0.96 4.66 -9.36
N VAL A 39 -0.33 4.98 -9.50
CA VAL A 39 -1.28 4.95 -8.38
C VAL A 39 -1.55 3.52 -7.88
N ARG A 40 -1.55 2.52 -8.77
CA ARG A 40 -1.70 1.10 -8.39
C ARG A 40 -0.49 0.61 -7.60
N LEU A 41 0.72 0.98 -8.01
CA LEU A 41 1.95 0.61 -7.30
C LEU A 41 2.03 1.30 -5.93
N ALA A 42 1.79 2.61 -5.86
CA ALA A 42 1.80 3.36 -4.61
C ALA A 42 0.77 2.76 -3.62
N SER A 43 -0.47 2.55 -4.06
CA SER A 43 -1.51 1.96 -3.21
C SER A 43 -1.23 0.52 -2.78
N ALA A 44 -0.63 -0.32 -3.63
CA ALA A 44 -0.30 -1.70 -3.29
C ALA A 44 0.89 -1.80 -2.31
N ASN A 45 1.82 -0.84 -2.38
CA ASN A 45 2.97 -0.82 -1.47
C ASN A 45 2.56 -0.60 -0.01
N ILE A 46 1.52 0.18 0.28
CA ILE A 46 1.07 0.45 1.66
C ILE A 46 0.80 -0.85 2.46
N PRO A 47 -0.13 -1.75 2.06
CA PRO A 47 -0.37 -2.99 2.79
C PRO A 47 0.81 -3.96 2.74
N ILE A 48 1.61 -3.96 1.65
CA ILE A 48 2.83 -4.77 1.55
C ILE A 48 3.83 -4.37 2.65
N LYS A 49 4.08 -3.07 2.81
CA LYS A 49 4.99 -2.55 3.83
C LYS A 49 4.49 -2.81 5.24
N ILE A 50 3.19 -2.68 5.50
CA ILE A 50 2.59 -3.04 6.80
C ILE A 50 2.82 -4.53 7.10
N ALA A 51 2.57 -5.43 6.14
CA ALA A 51 2.80 -6.86 6.32
C ALA A 51 4.29 -7.18 6.54
N GLN A 52 5.19 -6.56 5.78
CA GLN A 52 6.64 -6.72 5.92
C GLN A 52 7.14 -6.22 7.28
N GLY A 53 6.56 -5.14 7.81
CA GLY A 53 6.84 -4.64 9.16
C GLY A 53 6.33 -5.60 10.23
N CYS A 54 5.11 -6.12 10.10
CA CYS A 54 4.51 -7.05 11.07
C CYS A 54 5.34 -8.34 11.26
N ASP A 55 6.10 -8.74 10.24
CA ASP A 55 6.96 -9.93 10.27
C ASP A 55 8.28 -9.70 11.03
N ARG A 56 8.64 -8.45 11.33
CA ARG A 56 9.92 -8.10 11.97
C ARG A 56 9.91 -8.35 13.47
N GLN A 57 11.05 -8.82 13.98
CA GLN A 57 11.26 -9.05 15.40
C GLN A 57 11.64 -7.76 16.13
N GLU A 58 12.52 -6.97 15.52
CA GLU A 58 13.01 -5.71 16.09
C GLU A 58 12.04 -4.56 15.85
N LYS A 59 11.79 -3.76 16.90
CA LYS A 59 10.81 -2.67 16.85
C LYS A 59 11.24 -1.57 15.87
N GLU A 60 12.54 -1.30 15.78
CA GLU A 60 13.13 -0.31 14.90
C GLU A 60 12.84 -0.68 13.43
N GLU A 61 12.99 -1.95 13.06
CA GLU A 61 12.67 -2.43 11.73
C GLU A 61 11.16 -2.32 11.44
N GLN A 62 10.30 -2.68 12.41
CA GLN A 62 8.84 -2.50 12.27
C GLN A 62 8.51 -1.04 11.94
N VAL A 63 9.09 -0.09 12.68
CA VAL A 63 8.87 1.35 12.47
C VAL A 63 9.37 1.80 11.10
N SER A 64 10.54 1.34 10.65
CA SER A 64 11.05 1.66 9.30
C SER A 64 10.10 1.21 8.20
N PHE A 65 9.51 0.02 8.30
CA PHE A 65 8.50 -0.43 7.33
C PHE A 65 7.21 0.40 7.39
N LEU A 66 6.77 0.83 8.56
CA LEU A 66 5.62 1.73 8.68
C LEU A 66 5.88 3.12 8.11
N GLN A 67 7.12 3.62 8.20
CA GLN A 67 7.52 4.86 7.53
C GLN A 67 7.46 4.71 6.01
N LEU A 68 7.98 3.60 5.47
CA LEU A 68 7.84 3.31 4.03
C LEU A 68 6.38 3.19 3.59
N ALA A 69 5.51 2.59 4.42
CA ALA A 69 4.08 2.52 4.15
C ALA A 69 3.44 3.92 4.09
N ARG A 70 3.84 4.81 5.01
CA ARG A 70 3.41 6.21 5.03
C ARG A 70 3.90 6.96 3.79
N ASP A 71 5.14 6.76 3.37
CA ASP A 71 5.70 7.43 2.19
C ASP A 71 4.93 7.03 0.92
N SER A 72 4.58 5.75 0.77
CA SER A 72 3.71 5.29 -0.33
C SER A 72 2.28 5.85 -0.25
N ALA A 73 1.77 6.15 0.95
CA ALA A 73 0.47 6.81 1.09
C ALA A 73 0.53 8.28 0.65
N ILE A 74 1.63 8.97 0.95
CA ILE A 74 1.88 10.34 0.47
C ILE A 74 2.03 10.35 -1.05
N GLU A 75 2.75 9.39 -1.63
CA GLU A 75 2.90 9.23 -3.08
C GLU A 75 1.55 9.00 -3.77
N LEU A 76 0.64 8.24 -3.16
CA LEU A 76 -0.70 8.01 -3.69
C LEU A 76 -1.60 9.26 -3.62
N GLU A 77 -1.38 10.13 -2.63
CA GLU A 77 -2.16 11.35 -2.42
C GLU A 77 -1.74 12.51 -3.34
N TYR A 78 -0.46 12.52 -3.76
CA TYR A 78 0.14 13.56 -4.62
C TYR A 78 -0.33 13.49 -6.07
#